data_AF-A0A838PKL2-F1
#
_entry.id   AF-A0A838PKL2-F1
#
_cell.length_a   1.000
_cell.length_b   1.000
_cell.length_c   1.000
_cell.angle_alpha   90.00
_cell.angle_beta   90.00
_cell.angle_gamma   90.00
#
_symmetry.space_group_name_H-M   'P 1'
#
loop_
_entity.id
_entity.type
_entity.pdbx_description
1 polymer ?
#
loop_
_entity_poly.entity_id
_entity_poly.type
_entity_poly.pdbx_seq_one_letter_code
_entity_poly.pdbx_strand_id
1 'polypeptide(L)' 'MLTEFRQFILRGNLVDLAVAVVIGTAFSVLVSSLVRDLITPLISAIGGQPDFYALTFEINNSEFL' A
#
# COMPACT_ATOMS: atom_id res chain seq x y z
N MET A 1 -35.75 0.09 -14.04
CA MET A 1 -34.26 0.10 -13.97
C MET A 1 -33.72 0.69 -12.68
N LEU A 2 -33.86 2.00 -12.41
CA LEU A 2 -33.29 2.61 -11.18
C LEU A 2 -33.91 2.05 -9.89
N THR A 3 -35.21 1.77 -9.91
CA THR A 3 -35.93 1.13 -8.80
C THR A 3 -35.49 -0.31 -8.58
N GLU A 4 -35.30 -1.09 -9.65
CA GLU A 4 -34.78 -2.46 -9.54
C GLU A 4 -33.34 -2.48 -9.03
N PHE A 5 -32.49 -1.55 -9.49
CA PHE A 5 -31.12 -1.41 -9.01
C PHE A 5 -31.07 -1.03 -7.53
N ARG A 6 -31.92 -0.08 -7.10
CA ARG A 6 -32.06 0.28 -5.68
C ARG A 6 -32.50 -0.93 -4.84
N GLN A 7 -33.46 -1.71 -5.33
CA GLN A 7 -33.87 -2.94 -4.63
C GLN A 7 -32.77 -4.00 -4.62
N PHE A 8 -31.94 -4.08 -5.65
CA PHE A 8 -30.82 -5.00 -5.73
C PHE A 8 -29.73 -4.67 -4.72
N ILE A 9 -29.29 -3.41 -4.65
CA ILE A 9 -28.23 -3.00 -3.70
C ILE A 9 -28.70 -3.07 -2.25
N LEU A 10 -30.00 -2.81 -1.99
CA LEU A 10 -30.58 -2.89 -0.65
C LEU A 10 -30.92 -4.34 -0.23
N ARG A 11 -30.73 -5.34 -1.09
CA ARG A 11 -30.89 -6.74 -0.69
C ARG A 11 -29.65 -7.21 0.08
N GLY A 12 -29.89 -7.73 1.28
CA GLY A 12 -28.83 -8.29 2.10
C GLY A 12 -27.85 -7.22 2.58
N ASN A 13 -26.56 -7.57 2.63
CA ASN A 13 -25.48 -6.73 3.17
C ASN A 13 -24.57 -6.13 2.10
N LEU A 14 -25.03 -6.01 0.85
CA LEU A 14 -24.20 -5.60 -0.29
C LEU A 14 -23.63 -4.18 -0.11
N VAL A 15 -24.44 -3.24 0.37
CA VAL A 15 -24.01 -1.85 0.62
C VAL A 15 -22.91 -1.81 1.67
N ASP A 16 -23.08 -2.53 2.78
CA ASP A 16 -22.11 -2.56 3.87
C ASP A 16 -20.77 -3.15 3.42
N LEU A 17 -20.82 -4.22 2.61
CA LEU A 17 -19.63 -4.84 2.03
C LEU A 17 -18.93 -3.88 1.05
N ALA A 18 -19.69 -3.20 0.19
CA ALA A 18 -19.14 -2.21 -0.72
C ALA A 18 -18.47 -1.04 0.02
N VAL A 19 -19.10 -0.53 1.08
CA VAL A 19 -18.53 0.53 1.94
C VAL A 19 -17.25 0.04 2.59
N ALA A 20 -17.21 -1.19 3.11
CA ALA A 20 -16.01 -1.76 3.73
C ALA A 20 -14.82 -1.82 2.76
N VAL A 21 -15.06 -2.20 1.49
CA VAL A 21 -14.00 -2.26 0.46
C VAL A 21 -13.49 -0.86 0.10
N VAL A 22 -14.39 0.12 -0.05
CA VAL A 22 -14.00 1.50 -0.36
C VAL A 22 -13.19 2.11 0.78
N ILE A 23 -13.62 1.92 2.02
CA ILE A 23 -12.86 2.40 3.20
C ILE A 23 -11.51 1.67 3.29
N GLY A 24 -11.48 0.36 3.07
CA GLY A 24 -10.24 -0.42 3.13
C GLY A 24 -9.19 0.05 2.11
N THR A 25 -9.61 0.32 0.88
CA THR A 25 -8.71 0.81 -0.18
C THR A 25 -8.22 2.23 0.10
N ALA A 26 -9.11 3.14 0.50
CA ALA A 26 -8.75 4.51 0.85
C ALA A 26 -7.80 4.57 2.07
N PHE A 27 -8.08 3.78 3.09
CA PHE A 27 -7.24 3.71 4.30
C PHE A 27 -5.86 3.12 4.00
N SER A 28 -5.76 2.10 3.14
CA SER A 28 -4.47 1.55 2.72
C SER A 28 -3.60 2.60 2.02
N VAL A 29 -4.19 3.48 1.21
CA VAL A 29 -3.47 4.59 0.57
C VAL A 29 -2.97 5.58 1.61
N LEU A 30 -3.81 5.95 2.57
CA LEU A 30 -3.45 6.85 3.68
C LEU A 30 -2.27 6.31 4.50
N VAL A 31 -2.32 5.02 4.87
CA VAL A 31 -1.23 4.39 5.63
C VAL A 31 0.03 4.32 4.78
N SER A 32 -0.08 4.00 3.49
CA SER A 32 1.07 3.96 2.58
C SER A 32 1.74 5.32 2.44
N SER A 33 0.98 6.42 2.31
CA SER A 33 1.56 7.77 2.26
C SER A 33 2.19 8.15 3.60
N LEU A 34 1.56 7.83 4.73
CA LEU A 34 2.13 8.09 6.05
C LEU A 34 3.48 7.37 6.24
N VAL A 35 3.54 6.10 5.84
CA VAL A 35 4.79 5.32 5.94
C VAL A 35 5.86 5.94 5.03
N ARG A 36 5.52 6.22 3.78
CA ARG A 36 6.47 6.73 2.79
C ARG A 36 6.98 8.14 3.09
N ASP A 37 6.11 9.02 3.54
CA ASP A 37 6.40 10.46 3.60
C ASP A 37 6.88 10.88 5.00
N LEU A 38 6.57 10.09 6.04
CA LEU A 38 6.95 10.41 7.42
C LEU A 38 7.85 9.32 8.03
N ILE A 39 7.39 8.07 8.02
CA ILE A 39 8.08 6.99 8.75
C ILE A 39 9.40 6.61 8.08
N THR A 40 9.42 6.40 6.77
CA THR A 40 10.63 6.03 6.01
C THR A 40 11.72 7.10 6.14
N PRO A 41 11.44 8.41 5.97
CA PRO A 41 12.44 9.46 6.21
C PRO A 41 12.96 9.47 7.66
N LEU A 42 12.07 9.34 8.65
CA LEU A 42 12.47 9.28 10.06
C LEU A 42 13.39 8.09 10.37
N ILE A 43 13.05 6.91 9.87
CA ILE A 43 13.88 5.71 10.02
C ILE A 43 15.22 5.90 9.29
N SER A 44 15.21 6.46 8.08
CA SER A 44 16.43 6.71 7.31
C SER A 44 17.35 7.75 7.96
N ALA A 45 16.76 8.72 8.67
CA ALA A 45 17.52 9.74 9.40
C ALA A 45 18.18 9.20 10.68
N ILE A 46 17.57 8.20 11.33
CA ILE A 46 18.08 7.61 12.58
C ILE A 46 18.97 6.38 12.32
N GLY A 47 18.60 5.54 11.35
CA GLY A 47 19.31 4.30 10.99
C GLY A 47 20.34 4.43 9.88
N GLY A 48 20.44 5.61 9.24
CA GLY A 48 21.22 5.79 8.01
C GLY A 48 20.42 5.38 6.76
N GLN A 49 20.86 5.86 5.61
CA GLN A 49 20.27 5.51 4.31
C GLN A 49 20.44 3.99 4.09
N PRO A 50 19.37 3.20 3.84
CA PRO A 50 19.53 1.81 3.42
C PRO A 50 20.07 1.82 1.99
N ASP A 51 21.38 2.03 1.86
CA ASP A 51 22.06 2.05 0.59
C ASP A 51 22.46 0.62 0.23
N PHE A 52 21.53 -0.10 -0.40
CA PHE A 52 21.75 -1.45 -0.88
C PHE A 52 22.57 -1.47 -2.19
N TYR A 53 22.98 -0.32 -2.74
CA TYR A 53 23.89 -0.27 -3.89
C TYR A 53 25.31 -0.73 -3.55
N ALA A 54 25.69 -0.74 -2.27
CA ALA A 54 27.00 -1.19 -1.82
C ALA A 54 27.06 -2.70 -1.50
N LEU A 55 25.98 -3.46 -1.69
CA LEU A 55 25.92 -4.90 -1.38
C LEU A 55 26.41 -5.82 -2.52
N THR A 56 27.23 -5.29 -3.43
CA THR A 56 27.79 -6.06 -4.54
C THR A 56 28.74 -7.15 -4.07
N PHE A 57 28.63 -8.32 -4.70
CA PHE A 57 29.61 -9.39 -4.54
C PHE A 57 30.07 -9.89 -5.91
N GLU A 58 31.37 -10.19 -6.00
CA GLU A 58 31.98 -10.69 -7.23
C GLU A 58 32.09 -12.22 -7.23
N ILE A 59 31.66 -12.84 -8.33
CA ILE A 59 31.97 -14.23 -8.66
C ILE A 59 32.68 -14.24 -10.02
N ASN A 60 33.93 -14.68 -10.07
CA ASN A 60 34.74 -14.72 -11.30
C ASN A 60 34.78 -13.37 -12.06
N ASN A 61 35.05 -12.25 -11.37
CA ASN A 61 35.09 -10.90 -11.95
C ASN A 61 33.78 -10.40 -12.59
N SER A 62 32.64 -11.01 -12.23
CA SER A 62 31.33 -10.50 -12.59
C SER A 62 30.68 -9.91 -11.34
N GLU A 63 30.43 -8.60 -11.36
CA GLU A 63 29.72 -7.88 -10.30
C GLU A 63 28.22 -8.24 -10.35
N PHE A 64 27.68 -8.68 -9.22
CA PHE A 64 26.25 -8.93 -9.04
C PHE A 64 25.76 -8.18 -7.80
N LEU A 65 24.66 -7.42 -8.01
CA LEU A 65 23.89 -6.62 -7.04
C LEU A 65 24.70 -5.96 -5.92
#